data_AF-A0A508A388-F1
#
_entry.id   AF-A0A508A388-F1
#
_cell.length_a   1.000
_cell.length_b   1.000
_cell.length_c   1.000
_cell.angle_alpha   90.00
_cell.angle_beta   90.00
_cell.angle_gamma   90.00
#
_symmetry.space_group_name_H-M   'P 1'
#
loop_
_entity.id
_entity.type
_entity.pdbx_description
1 polymer ?
#
loop_
_entity_poly.entity_id
_entity_poly.type
_entity_poly.pdbx_seq_one_letter_code
_entity_poly.pdbx_strand_id
1 'polypeptide(L)'
;MLDELDLLREKLEGQSVSPASYQSTLAGLDNALSPSILHAKAESVRQYLTDGVYVGLGLCGELLPDEEEEITKDDFREFVGLINELELMLQDSSLPSSLVALIRRHIRQAELAVAQYPIRGAVALKDALKYAVGDLAVEADAIRSADSESANKVTRLWKKANDMADGAIKTDNIMQLGSRVVKFLTDVAGG
;
A
#
# COMPACT_ATOMS: atom_id res chain seq x y z
N MET A 1 14.10 -3.57 -3.12
CA MET A 1 14.57 -4.01 -1.78
C MET A 1 15.64 -3.08 -1.20
N LEU A 2 15.95 -1.95 -1.85
CA LEU A 2 16.61 -0.78 -1.23
C LEU A 2 15.57 0.20 -0.65
N ASP A 3 14.31 0.05 -1.06
CA ASP A 3 13.26 1.04 -0.82
C ASP A 3 12.88 1.19 0.65
N GLU A 4 12.98 0.14 1.47
CA GLU A 4 12.52 0.18 2.87
C GLU A 4 13.48 0.93 3.80
N LEU A 5 14.80 0.75 3.64
CA LEU A 5 15.80 1.47 4.43
C LEU A 5 15.89 2.95 4.02
N ASP A 6 15.65 3.25 2.74
CA ASP A 6 15.58 4.62 2.24
C ASP A 6 14.34 5.34 2.79
N LEU A 7 13.17 4.68 2.82
CA LEU A 7 11.96 5.22 3.44
C LEU A 7 12.11 5.42 4.95
N LEU A 8 12.78 4.49 5.64
CA LEU A 8 13.08 4.63 7.07
C LEU A 8 14.00 5.85 7.32
N ARG A 9 15.03 6.04 6.48
CA ARG A 9 15.93 7.20 6.53
C ARG A 9 15.16 8.51 6.34
N GLU A 10 14.31 8.58 5.32
CA GLU A 10 13.50 9.76 5.01
C GLU A 10 12.54 10.13 6.15
N LYS A 11 11.91 9.13 6.79
CA LYS A 11 11.03 9.36 7.95
C LYS A 11 11.78 9.92 9.16
N LEU A 12 12.96 9.38 9.46
CA LEU A 12 13.78 9.83 10.60
C LEU A 12 14.34 11.25 10.37
N GLU A 13 14.76 11.57 9.15
CA GLU A 13 15.18 12.92 8.75
C GLU A 13 14.02 13.92 8.86
N GLY A 14 12.82 13.54 8.41
CA GLY A 14 11.61 14.35 8.52
C GLY A 14 11.20 14.68 9.96
N GLN A 15 11.63 13.88 10.94
CA GLN A 15 11.38 14.10 12.37
C GLN A 15 12.51 14.85 13.07
N SER A 16 13.50 15.36 12.32
CA SER A 16 14.69 16.02 12.88
C SER A 16 15.50 15.12 13.83
N VAL A 17 15.43 13.79 13.65
CA VAL A 17 16.30 12.86 14.37
C VAL A 17 17.72 13.00 13.82
N SER A 18 18.70 13.06 14.72
CA SER A 18 20.11 13.16 14.30
C SER A 18 20.55 11.92 13.54
N PRO A 19 21.13 12.05 12.33
CA PRO A 19 21.66 10.92 11.55
C PRO A 19 22.66 10.07 12.34
N ALA A 20 23.41 10.67 13.26
CA ALA A 20 24.37 9.96 14.11
C ALA A 20 23.73 8.86 14.98
N SER A 21 22.42 8.96 15.25
CA SER A 21 21.69 8.01 16.11
C SER A 21 21.26 6.73 15.38
N TYR A 22 21.13 6.74 14.05
CA TYR A 22 20.59 5.62 13.27
C TYR A 22 21.44 5.21 12.06
N GLN A 23 22.42 6.01 11.64
CA GLN A 23 23.19 5.74 10.42
C GLN A 23 24.01 4.44 10.49
N SER A 24 24.59 4.11 11.65
CA SER A 24 25.29 2.84 11.87
C SER A 24 24.34 1.63 11.81
N THR A 25 23.13 1.79 12.33
CA THR A 25 22.06 0.80 12.29
C THR A 25 21.63 0.52 10.86
N LEU A 26 21.32 1.57 10.08
CA LEU A 26 20.94 1.43 8.68
C LEU A 26 22.06 0.83 7.83
N ALA A 27 23.32 1.23 8.07
CA ALA A 27 24.47 0.66 7.37
C ALA A 27 24.66 -0.84 7.70
N GLY A 28 24.42 -1.26 8.94
CA GLY A 28 24.42 -2.67 9.32
C GLY A 28 23.36 -3.47 8.57
N LEU A 29 22.16 -2.91 8.45
CA LEU A 29 21.05 -3.53 7.70
C LEU A 29 21.31 -3.58 6.20
N ASP A 30 21.83 -2.50 5.60
CA ASP A 30 22.19 -2.47 4.17
C ASP A 30 23.19 -3.58 3.82
N ASN A 31 24.18 -3.79 4.69
CA ASN A 31 25.18 -4.84 4.48
C ASN A 31 24.60 -6.24 4.71
N ALA A 32 23.72 -6.41 5.71
CA ALA A 32 23.05 -7.68 5.99
C ALA A 32 22.05 -8.09 4.90
N LEU A 33 21.39 -7.11 4.27
CA LEU A 33 20.35 -7.30 3.25
C LEU A 33 20.89 -7.13 1.82
N SER A 34 22.19 -6.87 1.67
CA SER A 34 22.81 -6.64 0.36
C SER A 34 22.66 -7.87 -0.54
N PRO A 35 22.28 -7.70 -1.83
CA PRO A 35 22.30 -8.81 -2.80
C PRO A 35 23.68 -9.47 -2.93
N SER A 36 24.76 -8.75 -2.60
CA SER A 36 26.12 -9.27 -2.62
C SER A 36 26.40 -10.35 -1.58
N ILE A 37 25.60 -10.42 -0.50
CA ILE A 37 25.77 -11.39 0.58
C ILE A 37 24.80 -12.59 0.49
N LEU A 38 23.92 -12.63 -0.51
CA LEU A 38 22.92 -13.70 -0.69
C LEU A 38 23.54 -15.09 -0.83
N HIS A 39 24.74 -15.17 -1.39
CA HIS A 39 25.49 -16.43 -1.56
C HIS A 39 26.34 -16.80 -0.33
N ALA A 40 26.42 -15.94 0.67
CA ALA A 40 27.23 -16.15 1.85
C ALA A 40 26.51 -17.00 2.89
N LYS A 41 27.27 -17.53 3.86
CA LYS A 41 26.73 -18.31 4.97
C LYS A 41 25.99 -17.39 5.95
N ALA A 42 25.04 -17.95 6.70
CA ALA A 42 24.27 -17.22 7.70
C ALA A 42 25.15 -16.50 8.74
N GLU A 43 26.32 -17.05 9.10
CA GLU A 43 27.28 -16.34 9.96
C GLU A 43 27.77 -15.01 9.36
N SER A 44 27.96 -14.96 8.05
CA SER A 44 28.41 -13.75 7.33
C SER A 44 27.32 -12.68 7.27
N VAL A 45 26.05 -13.04 7.37
CA VAL A 45 24.95 -12.08 7.51
C VAL A 45 24.86 -11.60 8.97
N ARG A 46 24.95 -12.53 9.93
CA ARG A 46 24.86 -12.22 11.37
C ARG A 46 25.93 -11.27 11.87
N GLN A 47 27.13 -11.27 11.28
CA GLN A 47 28.20 -10.34 11.68
C GLN A 47 27.81 -8.86 11.50
N TYR A 48 26.87 -8.56 10.60
CA TYR A 48 26.36 -7.20 10.39
C TYR A 48 25.18 -6.86 11.32
N LEU A 49 24.51 -7.86 11.89
CA LEU A 49 23.39 -7.71 12.82
C LEU A 49 23.91 -7.75 14.27
N THR A 50 24.67 -6.73 14.63
CA THR A 50 25.23 -6.60 15.99
C THR A 50 24.17 -6.16 17.00
N ASP A 51 24.44 -6.34 18.30
CA ASP A 51 23.58 -5.82 19.37
C ASP A 51 23.28 -4.31 19.23
N GLY A 52 24.25 -3.54 18.72
CA GLY A 52 24.07 -2.12 18.43
C GLY A 52 23.03 -1.85 17.34
N VAL A 53 22.91 -2.73 16.34
CA VAL A 53 21.88 -2.65 15.30
C VAL A 53 20.51 -2.96 15.89
N TYR A 54 20.40 -3.96 16.77
CA TYR A 54 19.14 -4.27 17.44
C TYR A 54 18.66 -3.15 18.37
N VAL A 55 19.57 -2.56 19.16
CA VAL A 55 19.26 -1.39 20.01
C VAL A 55 18.85 -0.20 19.15
N GLY A 56 19.56 0.06 18.06
CA GLY A 56 19.22 1.13 17.13
C GLY A 56 17.87 0.94 16.45
N LEU A 57 17.51 -0.31 16.11
CA LEU A 57 16.19 -0.65 15.59
C LEU A 57 15.09 -0.41 16.62
N GLY A 58 15.31 -0.81 17.88
CA GLY A 58 14.38 -0.54 18.97
C GLY A 58 14.14 0.97 19.15
N LEU A 59 15.21 1.77 19.13
CA LEU A 59 15.12 3.22 19.20
C LEU A 59 14.36 3.81 17.99
N CYS A 60 14.61 3.31 16.78
CA CYS A 60 13.86 3.73 15.59
C CYS A 60 12.37 3.42 15.75
N GLY A 61 12.02 2.25 16.31
CA GLY A 61 10.63 1.87 16.59
C GLY A 61 9.95 2.78 17.61
N GLU A 62 10.67 3.27 18.62
CA GLU A 62 10.14 4.22 19.62
C GLU A 62 10.00 5.65 19.08
N LEU A 63 10.87 6.05 18.15
CA LEU A 63 10.88 7.40 17.57
C LEU A 63 9.85 7.56 16.44
N LEU A 64 9.65 6.50 15.66
CA LEU A 64 8.60 6.51 14.65
C LEU A 64 7.24 6.63 15.35
N PRO A 65 6.32 7.47 14.83
CA PRO A 65 4.97 7.53 15.35
C PRO A 65 4.38 6.13 15.31
N ASP A 66 3.62 5.81 16.33
CA ASP A 66 2.77 4.62 16.33
C ASP A 66 1.87 4.71 15.09
N GLU A 67 2.17 3.94 14.05
CA GLU A 67 1.32 3.88 12.85
C GLU A 67 -0.05 3.28 13.18
N GLU A 68 -0.25 2.84 14.43
CA GLU A 68 -1.50 2.46 15.06
C GLU A 68 -2.37 3.67 15.52
N GLU A 69 -2.48 4.76 14.73
CA GLU A 69 -3.84 5.31 14.50
C GLU A 69 -4.54 4.31 13.54
N GLU A 70 -4.79 3.13 14.11
CA GLU A 70 -4.88 1.84 13.42
C GLU A 70 -6.14 1.81 12.55
N ILE A 71 -5.97 1.61 11.23
CA ILE A 71 -7.06 1.05 10.42
C ILE A 71 -7.56 -0.17 11.19
N THR A 72 -8.84 -0.18 11.56
CA THR A 72 -9.35 -1.22 12.44
C THR A 72 -9.18 -2.59 11.77
N LYS A 73 -8.94 -3.64 12.57
CA LYS A 73 -8.86 -5.02 12.05
C LYS A 73 -10.11 -5.42 11.26
N ASP A 74 -11.25 -4.83 11.58
CA ASP A 74 -12.50 -5.06 10.85
C ASP A 74 -12.51 -4.32 9.51
N ASP A 75 -12.02 -3.08 9.42
CA ASP A 75 -11.85 -2.36 8.15
C ASP A 75 -10.89 -3.09 7.22
N PHE A 76 -9.78 -3.60 7.77
CA PHE A 76 -8.80 -4.36 7.01
C PHE A 76 -9.38 -5.70 6.51
N ARG A 77 -10.14 -6.41 7.36
CA ARG A 77 -10.83 -7.64 6.99
C ARG A 77 -11.88 -7.39 5.91
N GLU A 78 -12.63 -6.30 6.00
CA GLU A 78 -13.61 -5.92 4.98
C GLU A 78 -12.93 -5.60 3.65
N PHE A 79 -11.79 -4.90 3.65
CA PHE A 79 -11.04 -4.61 2.43
C PHE A 79 -10.52 -5.86 1.74
N VAL A 80 -9.94 -6.80 2.50
CA VAL A 80 -9.54 -8.12 1.99
C VAL A 80 -10.76 -8.91 1.50
N GLY A 81 -11.90 -8.80 2.19
CA GLY A 81 -13.17 -9.38 1.75
C GLY A 81 -13.59 -8.87 0.38
N LEU A 82 -13.56 -7.55 0.15
CA LEU A 82 -13.90 -6.93 -1.13
C LEU A 82 -12.97 -7.35 -2.27
N ILE A 83 -11.66 -7.52 -1.99
CA ILE A 83 -10.70 -8.06 -2.96
C ILE A 83 -11.11 -9.47 -3.40
N ASN A 84 -11.41 -10.36 -2.43
CA ASN A 84 -11.81 -11.74 -2.71
C ASN A 84 -13.15 -11.81 -3.45
N GLU A 85 -14.12 -10.97 -3.09
CA GLU A 85 -15.42 -10.89 -3.78
C GLU A 85 -15.27 -10.46 -5.24
N LEU A 86 -14.38 -9.51 -5.52
CA LEU A 86 -14.07 -9.09 -6.89
C LEU A 86 -13.36 -10.19 -7.67
N GLU A 87 -12.41 -10.90 -7.07
CA GLU A 87 -11.71 -12.01 -7.71
C GLU A 87 -12.67 -13.17 -8.05
N LEU A 88 -13.62 -13.49 -7.16
CA LEU A 88 -14.68 -14.47 -7.40
C LEU A 88 -15.64 -14.03 -8.51
N MET A 89 -16.06 -12.76 -8.52
CA MET A 89 -16.92 -12.24 -9.58
C MET A 89 -16.27 -12.42 -10.96
N LEU A 90 -14.96 -12.17 -11.08
CA LEU A 90 -14.25 -12.33 -12.34
C LEU A 90 -14.17 -13.78 -12.84
N GLN A 91 -14.36 -14.79 -11.97
CA GLN A 91 -14.37 -16.19 -12.38
C GLN A 91 -15.66 -16.59 -13.09
N ASP A 92 -16.79 -15.98 -12.70
CA ASP A 92 -18.13 -16.31 -13.20
C ASP A 92 -18.70 -15.26 -14.17
N SER A 93 -17.94 -14.21 -14.48
CA SER A 93 -18.45 -13.08 -15.26
C SER A 93 -18.36 -13.28 -16.78
N SER A 94 -19.36 -12.79 -17.51
CA SER A 94 -19.32 -12.62 -18.97
C SER A 94 -18.74 -11.27 -19.39
N LEU A 95 -17.87 -10.68 -18.56
CA LEU A 95 -17.32 -9.35 -18.80
C LEU A 95 -16.39 -9.32 -20.01
N PRO A 96 -16.27 -8.17 -20.68
CA PRO A 96 -15.25 -7.96 -21.71
C PRO A 96 -13.84 -8.23 -21.16
N SER A 97 -12.99 -8.87 -21.96
CA SER A 97 -11.63 -9.25 -21.55
C SER A 97 -10.75 -8.06 -21.14
N SER A 98 -10.96 -6.89 -21.76
CA SER A 98 -10.29 -5.64 -21.40
C SER A 98 -10.66 -5.19 -19.98
N LEU A 99 -11.93 -5.27 -19.62
CA LEU A 99 -12.43 -4.91 -18.29
C LEU A 99 -11.97 -5.92 -17.24
N VAL A 100 -11.99 -7.22 -17.55
CA VAL A 100 -11.42 -8.26 -16.66
C VAL A 100 -9.94 -7.98 -16.40
N ALA A 101 -9.16 -7.61 -17.42
CA ALA A 101 -7.75 -7.28 -17.25
C ALA A 101 -7.54 -6.05 -16.35
N LEU A 102 -8.37 -5.02 -16.51
CA LEU A 102 -8.36 -3.82 -15.67
C LEU A 102 -8.67 -4.14 -14.21
N ILE A 103 -9.75 -4.86 -13.95
CA ILE A 103 -10.16 -5.23 -12.58
C ILE A 103 -9.07 -6.11 -11.94
N ARG A 104 -8.50 -7.09 -12.66
CA ARG A 104 -7.37 -7.91 -12.16
C ARG A 104 -6.12 -7.10 -11.86
N ARG A 105 -5.89 -6.00 -12.56
CA ARG A 105 -4.77 -5.11 -12.28
C ARG A 105 -5.00 -4.36 -10.97
N HIS A 106 -6.22 -3.89 -10.74
CA HIS A 106 -6.58 -3.19 -9.50
C HIS A 106 -6.65 -4.10 -8.28
N ILE A 107 -7.12 -5.34 -8.43
CA ILE A 107 -7.03 -6.38 -7.40
C ILE A 107 -5.56 -6.55 -6.97
N ARG A 108 -4.66 -6.74 -7.93
CA ARG A 108 -3.22 -6.89 -7.63
C ARG A 108 -2.61 -5.67 -6.94
N GLN A 109 -3.04 -4.47 -7.29
CA GLN A 109 -2.59 -3.25 -6.62
C GLN A 109 -3.11 -3.16 -5.18
N ALA A 110 -4.36 -3.56 -4.93
CA ALA A 110 -4.95 -3.62 -3.60
C ALA A 110 -4.26 -4.70 -2.74
N GLU A 111 -4.00 -5.89 -3.30
CA GLU A 111 -3.23 -6.95 -2.64
C GLU A 111 -1.81 -6.50 -2.28
N LEU A 112 -1.15 -5.79 -3.19
CA LEU A 112 0.18 -5.22 -2.92
C LEU A 112 0.14 -4.20 -1.80
N ALA A 113 -0.89 -3.33 -1.77
CA ALA A 113 -1.05 -2.35 -0.69
C ALA A 113 -1.32 -3.02 0.65
N VAL A 114 -2.14 -4.07 0.68
CA VAL A 114 -2.39 -4.93 1.86
C VAL A 114 -1.08 -5.57 2.34
N ALA A 115 -0.27 -6.11 1.44
CA ALA A 115 0.99 -6.74 1.78
C ALA A 115 2.05 -5.74 2.30
N GLN A 116 2.03 -4.50 1.78
CA GLN A 116 2.95 -3.44 2.17
C GLN A 116 2.50 -2.66 3.41
N TYR A 117 1.22 -2.72 3.78
CA TYR A 117 0.67 -1.97 4.90
C TYR A 117 1.41 -2.20 6.23
N PRO A 118 1.78 -3.42 6.64
CA PRO A 118 2.55 -3.63 7.89
C PRO A 118 3.93 -2.97 7.91
N ILE A 119 4.43 -2.52 6.76
CA ILE A 119 5.79 -1.98 6.58
C ILE A 119 5.73 -0.48 6.29
N ARG A 120 4.78 -0.05 5.46
CA ARG A 120 4.66 1.32 4.94
C ARG A 120 3.48 2.10 5.55
N GLY A 121 2.67 1.45 6.36
CA GLY A 121 1.43 2.00 6.91
C GLY A 121 0.43 2.38 5.83
N ALA A 122 -0.45 3.33 6.14
CA ALA A 122 -1.50 3.78 5.24
C ALA A 122 -1.00 4.42 3.93
N VAL A 123 0.30 4.76 3.83
CA VAL A 123 0.90 5.27 2.60
C VAL A 123 0.84 4.23 1.47
N ALA A 124 0.89 2.94 1.79
CA ALA A 124 0.72 1.88 0.80
C ALA A 124 -0.68 1.94 0.12
N LEU A 125 -1.73 2.21 0.90
CA LEU A 125 -3.10 2.34 0.40
C LEU A 125 -3.26 3.62 -0.44
N LYS A 126 -2.62 4.72 -0.02
CA LYS A 126 -2.56 5.98 -0.78
C LYS A 126 -1.94 5.77 -2.17
N ASP A 127 -0.81 5.08 -2.24
CA ASP A 127 -0.13 4.86 -3.52
C ASP A 127 -1.02 4.04 -4.46
N ALA A 128 -1.70 3.00 -3.96
CA ALA A 128 -2.68 2.23 -4.74
C ALA A 128 -3.84 3.10 -5.25
N LEU A 129 -4.39 3.99 -4.43
CA LEU A 129 -5.42 4.95 -4.85
C LEU A 129 -4.93 5.88 -5.97
N LYS A 130 -3.68 6.36 -5.89
CA LYS A 130 -3.10 7.23 -6.92
C LYS A 130 -2.97 6.52 -8.27
N TYR A 131 -2.55 5.25 -8.27
CA TYR A 131 -2.51 4.44 -9.48
C TYR A 131 -3.92 4.18 -10.04
N ALA A 132 -4.90 3.97 -9.16
CA ALA A 132 -6.30 3.81 -9.55
C ALA A 132 -6.85 5.03 -10.31
N VAL A 133 -6.64 6.27 -9.82
CA VAL A 133 -7.07 7.49 -10.53
C VAL A 133 -6.55 7.51 -11.98
N GLY A 134 -5.26 7.21 -12.15
CA GLY A 134 -4.60 7.27 -13.45
C GLY A 134 -5.16 6.25 -14.44
N ASP A 135 -5.33 5.01 -13.99
CA ASP A 135 -5.83 3.92 -14.83
C ASP A 135 -7.34 4.07 -15.13
N LEU A 136 -8.14 4.48 -14.15
CA LEU A 136 -9.59 4.69 -14.31
C LEU A 136 -9.90 5.84 -15.28
N ALA A 137 -9.08 6.89 -15.29
CA ALA A 137 -9.22 8.00 -16.24
C ALA A 137 -8.93 7.56 -17.69
N VAL A 138 -7.98 6.62 -17.87
CA VAL A 138 -7.61 6.09 -19.19
C VAL A 138 -8.67 5.10 -19.69
N GLU A 139 -9.26 4.31 -18.80
CA GLU A 139 -10.15 3.21 -19.14
C GLU A 139 -11.64 3.53 -18.91
N ALA A 140 -11.98 4.82 -18.87
CA ALA A 140 -13.31 5.32 -18.54
C ALA A 140 -14.44 4.68 -19.36
N ASP A 141 -14.19 4.47 -20.66
CA ASP A 141 -15.19 3.91 -21.58
C ASP A 141 -15.37 2.40 -21.40
N ALA A 142 -14.33 1.68 -20.96
CA ALA A 142 -14.41 0.26 -20.62
C ALA A 142 -15.25 0.03 -19.35
N ILE A 143 -15.20 0.96 -18.40
CA ILE A 143 -15.98 0.88 -17.16
C ILE A 143 -17.44 1.28 -17.41
N ARG A 144 -17.70 2.28 -18.27
CA ARG A 144 -19.07 2.66 -18.69
C ARG A 144 -19.79 1.56 -19.47
N SER A 145 -19.03 0.67 -20.11
CA SER A 145 -19.58 -0.48 -20.82
C SER A 145 -19.69 -1.74 -19.96
N ALA A 146 -19.28 -1.67 -18.68
CA ALA A 146 -19.51 -2.72 -17.70
C ALA A 146 -21.01 -2.80 -17.33
N ASP A 147 -21.46 -3.97 -16.90
CA ASP A 147 -22.76 -4.06 -16.24
C ASP A 147 -22.72 -3.37 -14.87
N SER A 148 -23.90 -2.95 -14.41
CA SER A 148 -24.05 -2.19 -13.16
C SER A 148 -23.58 -2.94 -11.90
N GLU A 149 -23.59 -4.28 -11.88
CA GLU A 149 -23.12 -5.04 -10.72
C GLU A 149 -21.60 -4.97 -10.63
N SER A 150 -20.91 -5.19 -11.74
CA SER A 150 -19.45 -5.13 -11.84
C SER A 150 -18.91 -3.75 -11.49
N ALA A 151 -19.52 -2.69 -12.05
CA ALA A 151 -19.16 -1.31 -11.74
C ALA A 151 -19.33 -1.01 -10.23
N ASN A 152 -20.45 -1.43 -9.64
CA ASN A 152 -20.75 -1.17 -8.23
C ASN A 152 -19.74 -1.81 -7.27
N LYS A 153 -19.24 -3.03 -7.52
CA LYS A 153 -18.25 -3.67 -6.63
C LYS A 153 -16.88 -3.01 -6.73
N VAL A 154 -16.47 -2.57 -7.92
CA VAL A 154 -15.23 -1.77 -8.11
C VAL A 154 -15.34 -0.44 -7.36
N THR A 155 -16.49 0.23 -7.44
CA THR A 155 -16.77 1.45 -6.66
C THR A 155 -16.66 1.21 -5.15
N ARG A 156 -17.21 0.09 -4.65
CA ARG A 156 -17.15 -0.25 -3.23
C ARG A 156 -15.72 -0.52 -2.74
N LEU A 157 -14.92 -1.27 -3.51
CA LEU A 157 -13.51 -1.52 -3.19
C LEU A 157 -12.74 -0.20 -3.01
N TRP A 158 -12.85 0.69 -4.00
CA TRP A 158 -12.11 1.94 -3.96
C TRP A 158 -12.64 2.95 -2.95
N LYS A 159 -13.95 2.92 -2.65
CA LYS A 159 -14.51 3.67 -1.53
C LYS A 159 -13.95 3.19 -0.20
N LYS A 160 -13.87 1.88 0.03
CA LYS A 160 -13.30 1.33 1.27
C LYS A 160 -11.81 1.65 1.39
N ALA A 161 -11.04 1.53 0.31
CA ALA A 161 -9.64 1.96 0.27
C ALA A 161 -9.47 3.45 0.62
N ASN A 162 -10.36 4.31 0.11
CA ASN A 162 -10.39 5.73 0.45
C ASN A 162 -10.70 5.95 1.93
N ASP A 163 -11.75 5.34 2.47
CA ASP A 163 -12.14 5.52 3.87
C ASP A 163 -11.03 5.06 4.84
N MET A 164 -10.33 3.98 4.50
CA MET A 164 -9.16 3.48 5.21
C MET A 164 -7.96 4.44 5.13
N ALA A 165 -7.71 5.03 3.96
CA ALA A 165 -6.63 6.01 3.79
C ALA A 165 -6.95 7.36 4.48
N ASP A 166 -8.22 7.78 4.46
CA ASP A 166 -8.71 9.01 5.10
C ASP A 166 -8.69 8.91 6.63
N GLY A 167 -9.06 7.74 7.17
CA GLY A 167 -9.02 7.48 8.62
C GLY A 167 -7.60 7.44 9.19
N ALA A 168 -6.62 7.02 8.38
CA ALA A 168 -5.24 6.84 8.80
C ALA A 168 -4.28 7.98 8.37
N ILE A 169 -4.69 8.86 7.44
CA ILE A 169 -3.86 9.99 6.97
C ILE A 169 -4.68 11.27 6.83
N LYS A 170 -4.44 12.25 7.72
CA LYS A 170 -5.10 13.57 7.75
C LYS A 170 -4.51 14.57 6.74
N THR A 171 -4.31 14.19 5.48
CA THR A 171 -3.76 15.08 4.43
C THR A 171 -4.81 15.46 3.38
N ASP A 172 -5.10 16.75 3.24
CA ASP A 172 -6.13 17.27 2.31
C ASP A 172 -5.97 16.80 0.86
N ASN A 173 -4.73 16.69 0.35
CA ASN A 173 -4.46 16.24 -1.01
C ASN A 173 -4.85 14.77 -1.24
N ILE A 174 -4.83 13.94 -0.19
CA ILE A 174 -5.18 12.51 -0.27
C ILE A 174 -6.69 12.34 -0.31
N MET A 175 -7.38 13.02 0.61
CA MET A 175 -8.85 13.08 0.63
C MET A 175 -9.41 13.59 -0.70
N GLN A 176 -8.76 14.60 -1.31
CA GLN A 176 -9.14 15.09 -2.64
C GLN A 176 -8.89 14.07 -3.76
N LEU A 177 -7.85 13.25 -3.68
CA LEU A 177 -7.55 12.24 -4.70
C LEU A 177 -8.52 11.07 -4.63
N GLY A 178 -8.74 10.52 -3.45
CA GLY A 178 -9.62 9.37 -3.31
C GLY A 178 -11.10 9.74 -3.48
N SER A 179 -11.53 10.93 -3.07
CA SER A 179 -12.87 11.45 -3.41
C SER A 179 -13.09 11.58 -4.93
N ARG A 180 -12.06 11.90 -5.73
CA ARG A 180 -12.14 11.92 -7.20
C ARG A 180 -12.32 10.50 -7.77
N VAL A 181 -11.60 9.50 -7.24
CA VAL A 181 -11.78 8.09 -7.63
C VAL A 181 -13.21 7.65 -7.38
N VAL A 182 -13.69 7.85 -6.15
CA VAL A 182 -15.03 7.42 -5.74
C VAL A 182 -16.10 8.12 -6.55
N LYS A 183 -15.96 9.44 -6.77
CA LYS A 183 -16.91 10.22 -7.57
C LYS A 183 -16.97 9.70 -9.01
N PHE A 184 -15.81 9.52 -9.65
CA PHE A 184 -15.74 9.01 -11.01
C PHE A 184 -16.44 7.65 -11.16
N LEU A 185 -16.14 6.72 -10.25
CA LEU A 185 -16.75 5.39 -10.27
C LEU A 185 -18.26 5.42 -9.99
N THR A 186 -18.72 6.34 -9.13
CA THR A 186 -20.14 6.53 -8.85
C THR A 186 -20.88 7.10 -10.05
N ASP A 187 -20.30 8.09 -10.73
CA ASP A 187 -20.85 8.68 -11.96
C ASP A 187 -20.97 7.64 -13.08
N VAL A 188 -20.04 6.68 -13.12
CA VAL A 188 -20.07 5.58 -14.09
C VAL A 188 -21.06 4.49 -13.70
N ALA A 189 -21.23 4.18 -12.40
CA ALA A 189 -22.14 3.14 -11.94
C ALA A 189 -23.62 3.57 -11.87
N GLY A 190 -23.89 4.87 -11.81
CA GLY A 190 -25.25 5.45 -11.75
C GLY A 190 -25.82 5.93 -13.10
N GLY A 191 -25.05 5.79 -14.18
CA GLY A 191 -25.43 6.16 -15.55
C GLY A 191 -26.03 5.03 -16.36
#